data_AF-A0AA37VVP6-F1
#
_entry.id   AF-A0AA37VVP6-F1
#
_cell.length_a   1.000
_cell.length_b   1.000
_cell.length_c   1.000
_cell.angle_alpha   90.00
_cell.angle_beta   90.00
_cell.angle_gamma   90.00
#
_symmetry.space_group_name_H-M   'P 1'
#
loop_
_entity.id
_entity.type
_entity.pdbx_description
1 polymer ?
#
loop_
_entity_poly.entity_id
_entity_poly.type
_entity_poly.pdbx_seq_one_letter_code
_entity_poly.pdbx_strand_id
1 'polypeptide(L)'
;MIKSSSIPWSPVRSTLIEKFSFGDIKQIVGYGNLDMSRLAHLEQRQQNGATKSQLLSEIDKQVGAMGEADRGAFVSICCEEMMRRKADVVEELERVFSRIGWKFSGTTLIPVDIFDVADLASIPEQARADIQKASSRLRDGDLSGALSAACGALDSVTADIYSICNLGDPNKASFQERVKRSVDALNVKNRLVQELVDIGWSDADYKPLASNLEGSLNQAAFVMQKLRSDMGDVHGTKPVINALVYDSIKWSALLLRALALH
;
A
#
# COMPACT_ATOMS: atom_id res chain seq x y z
N MET A 1 8.75 12.13 10.10
CA MET A 1 8.64 11.00 11.04
C MET A 1 7.59 10.06 10.47
N ILE A 2 8.03 9.02 9.77
CA ILE A 2 7.13 8.05 9.13
C ILE A 2 6.46 7.28 10.27
N LYS A 3 5.14 7.40 10.42
CA LYS A 3 4.39 6.54 11.34
C LYS A 3 4.50 5.13 10.76
N SER A 4 5.40 4.32 11.32
CA SER A 4 5.32 2.87 11.18
C SER A 4 3.93 2.48 11.66
N SER A 5 3.06 2.04 10.77
CA SER A 5 1.83 1.40 11.18
C SER A 5 2.26 0.17 11.98
N SER A 6 1.85 0.05 13.24
CA SER A 6 2.07 -1.18 14.00
C SER A 6 1.16 -2.27 13.46
N ILE A 7 1.64 -3.51 13.40
CA ILE A 7 0.82 -4.64 12.93
C ILE A 7 -0.46 -4.74 13.78
N PRO A 8 -1.66 -4.74 13.16
CA PRO A 8 -2.92 -4.77 13.89
C PRO A 8 -3.19 -6.16 14.50
N TRP A 9 -3.53 -6.17 15.79
CA TRP A 9 -3.83 -7.40 16.55
C TRP A 9 -5.21 -8.00 16.24
N SER A 10 -6.22 -7.17 15.96
CA SER A 10 -7.62 -7.61 15.82
C SER A 10 -7.86 -8.71 14.79
N PRO A 11 -7.24 -8.70 13.59
CA PRO A 11 -7.29 -9.81 12.64
C PRO A 11 -6.81 -11.13 13.25
N VAL A 12 -5.65 -11.11 13.90
CA VAL A 12 -5.02 -12.28 14.50
C VAL A 12 -5.89 -12.83 15.61
N ARG A 13 -6.39 -11.96 16.50
CA ARG A 13 -7.33 -12.33 17.57
C ARG A 13 -8.57 -13.04 17.02
N SER A 14 -9.13 -12.54 15.92
CA SER A 14 -10.36 -13.09 15.31
C SER A 14 -10.11 -14.47 14.71
N THR A 15 -9.01 -14.62 13.97
CA THR A 15 -8.64 -15.92 13.41
C THR A 15 -8.24 -16.92 14.50
N LEU A 16 -7.61 -16.48 15.59
CA LEU A 16 -7.28 -17.33 16.75
C LEU A 16 -8.53 -17.95 17.40
N ILE A 17 -9.58 -17.16 17.67
CA ILE A 17 -10.78 -17.68 18.32
C ILE A 17 -11.53 -18.69 17.42
N GLU A 18 -11.61 -18.40 16.12
CA GLU A 18 -12.35 -19.19 15.14
C GLU A 18 -11.64 -20.48 14.78
N LYS A 19 -10.32 -20.44 14.57
CA LYS A 19 -9.57 -21.53 13.92
C LYS A 19 -8.69 -22.35 14.87
N PHE A 20 -8.37 -21.86 16.06
CA PHE A 20 -7.41 -22.51 16.96
C PHE A 20 -8.04 -22.95 18.27
N SER A 21 -7.60 -24.07 18.84
CA SER A 21 -8.08 -24.53 20.16
C SER A 21 -7.55 -23.63 21.28
N PHE A 22 -8.10 -23.75 22.50
CA PHE A 22 -7.60 -22.99 23.65
C PHE A 22 -6.11 -23.26 23.91
N GLY A 23 -5.70 -24.52 23.80
CA GLY A 23 -4.29 -24.92 23.95
C GLY A 23 -3.41 -24.36 22.85
N ASP A 24 -3.87 -24.41 21.60
CA ASP A 24 -3.15 -23.83 20.46
C ASP A 24 -2.92 -22.34 20.66
N ILE A 25 -3.93 -21.60 21.11
CA ILE A 25 -3.86 -20.16 21.37
C ILE A 25 -2.77 -19.89 22.42
N LYS A 26 -2.76 -20.59 23.56
CA LYS A 26 -1.71 -20.40 24.60
C LYS A 26 -0.32 -20.67 24.05
N GLN A 27 -0.16 -21.68 23.22
CA GLN A 27 1.13 -21.99 22.60
C GLN A 27 1.54 -20.92 21.58
N ILE A 28 0.64 -20.49 20.69
CA ILE A 28 0.93 -19.45 19.68
C ILE A 28 1.39 -18.17 20.36
N VAL A 29 0.62 -17.65 21.32
CA VAL A 29 0.96 -16.40 21.98
C VAL A 29 2.18 -16.53 22.91
N GLY A 30 2.43 -17.73 23.44
CA GLY A 30 3.62 -18.01 24.23
C GLY A 30 4.93 -17.88 23.43
N TYR A 31 4.92 -18.23 22.16
CA TYR A 31 6.08 -18.00 21.27
C TYR A 31 6.33 -16.50 21.02
N GLY A 32 5.29 -15.67 21.11
CA GLY A 32 5.38 -14.22 20.96
C GLY A 32 5.96 -13.48 22.18
N ASN A 33 6.53 -14.19 23.17
CA ASN A 33 7.05 -13.60 24.42
C ASN A 33 5.97 -12.91 25.28
N LEU A 34 4.74 -13.41 25.24
CA LEU A 34 3.68 -13.00 26.16
C LEU A 34 3.96 -13.50 27.59
N ASP A 35 3.58 -12.75 28.62
CA ASP A 35 3.74 -13.18 30.02
C ASP A 35 2.73 -14.29 30.34
N MET A 36 3.18 -15.55 30.17
CA MET A 36 2.37 -16.74 30.39
C MET A 36 2.01 -16.96 31.87
N SER A 37 2.72 -16.33 32.82
CA SER A 37 2.39 -16.43 34.24
C SER A 37 1.02 -15.79 34.53
N ARG A 38 0.69 -14.71 33.82
CA ARG A 38 -0.62 -14.03 33.89
C ARG A 38 -1.75 -14.86 33.29
N LEU A 39 -1.43 -15.81 32.41
CA LEU A 39 -2.40 -16.72 31.79
C LEU A 39 -2.47 -18.08 32.50
N ALA A 40 -1.66 -18.32 33.54
CA ALA A 40 -1.55 -19.63 34.19
C ALA A 40 -2.88 -20.07 34.82
N HIS A 41 -3.61 -19.15 35.44
CA HIS A 41 -4.91 -19.40 36.08
C HIS A 41 -6.03 -19.75 35.08
N LEU A 42 -5.82 -19.51 33.78
CA LEU A 42 -6.79 -19.78 32.74
C LEU A 42 -6.57 -21.19 32.16
N GLU A 43 -7.37 -22.12 32.64
CA GLU A 43 -7.40 -23.51 32.19
C GLU A 43 -8.75 -23.88 31.60
N GLN A 44 -8.75 -24.58 30.47
CA GLN A 44 -9.96 -25.13 29.88
C GLN A 44 -10.29 -26.46 30.56
N ARG A 45 -11.49 -26.57 31.16
CA ARG A 45 -12.00 -27.75 31.88
C ARG A 45 -13.44 -28.05 31.45
N GLN A 46 -13.90 -29.30 31.63
CA GLN A 46 -15.27 -29.71 31.26
C GLN A 46 -16.36 -28.98 32.07
N GLN A 47 -16.07 -28.61 33.32
CA GLN A 47 -16.95 -27.80 34.16
C GLN A 47 -16.14 -26.66 34.80
N ASN A 48 -16.72 -25.45 34.84
CA ASN A 48 -16.12 -24.23 35.41
C ASN A 48 -14.72 -23.86 34.85
N GLY A 49 -14.44 -24.22 33.60
CA GLY A 49 -13.20 -23.85 32.90
C GLY A 49 -13.26 -22.48 32.24
N ALA A 50 -12.10 -21.90 31.95
CA ALA A 50 -11.99 -20.68 31.17
C ALA A 50 -12.38 -20.92 29.69
N THR A 51 -13.10 -19.98 29.12
CA THR A 51 -13.45 -19.96 27.69
C THR A 51 -12.32 -19.35 26.86
N LYS A 52 -12.28 -19.64 25.54
CA LYS A 52 -11.35 -18.97 24.61
C LYS A 52 -11.51 -17.45 24.66
N SER A 53 -12.73 -16.96 24.80
CA SER A 53 -13.03 -15.52 24.89
C SER A 53 -12.41 -14.88 26.13
N GLN A 54 -12.47 -15.56 27.28
CA GLN A 54 -11.80 -15.11 28.51
C GLN A 54 -10.28 -15.12 28.37
N LEU A 55 -9.73 -16.16 27.76
CA LEU A 55 -8.30 -16.23 27.44
C LEU A 55 -7.84 -15.07 26.55
N LEU A 56 -8.55 -14.84 25.45
CA LEU A 56 -8.22 -13.75 24.52
C LEU A 56 -8.41 -12.39 25.15
N SER A 57 -9.38 -12.20 26.04
CA SER A 57 -9.54 -10.94 26.77
C SER A 57 -8.34 -10.63 27.67
N GLU A 58 -7.73 -11.64 28.28
CA GLU A 58 -6.51 -11.44 29.07
C GLU A 58 -5.27 -11.20 28.20
N ILE A 59 -5.20 -11.85 27.04
CA ILE A 59 -4.19 -11.55 26.01
C ILE A 59 -4.35 -10.11 25.52
N ASP A 60 -5.57 -9.65 25.23
CA ASP A 60 -5.86 -8.29 24.76
C ASP A 60 -5.34 -7.23 25.74
N LYS A 61 -5.46 -7.45 27.05
CA LYS A 61 -4.91 -6.54 28.07
C LYS A 61 -3.39 -6.43 28.00
N GLN A 62 -2.71 -7.57 27.81
CA GLN A 62 -1.25 -7.59 27.71
C GLN A 62 -0.79 -6.94 26.39
N VAL A 63 -1.43 -7.25 25.27
CA VAL A 63 -1.14 -6.63 23.97
C VAL A 63 -1.39 -5.12 23.99
N GLY A 64 -2.44 -4.68 24.68
CA GLY A 64 -2.75 -3.26 24.86
C GLY A 64 -1.72 -2.52 25.72
N ALA A 65 -0.95 -3.23 26.56
CA ALA A 65 0.10 -2.67 27.39
C ALA A 65 1.50 -2.69 26.73
N MET A 66 1.66 -3.38 25.59
CA MET A 66 2.94 -3.46 24.86
C MET A 66 3.28 -2.12 24.18
N GLY A 67 4.58 -1.82 24.13
CA GLY A 67 5.10 -0.78 23.24
C GLY A 67 4.89 -1.14 21.77
N GLU A 68 4.97 -0.14 20.89
CA GLU A 68 4.65 -0.31 19.46
C GLU A 68 5.53 -1.37 18.77
N ALA A 69 6.83 -1.36 19.05
CA ALA A 69 7.79 -2.33 18.51
C ALA A 69 7.53 -3.76 19.04
N ASP A 70 7.34 -3.90 20.35
CA ASP A 70 7.06 -5.20 20.98
C ASP A 70 5.74 -5.80 20.50
N ARG A 71 4.72 -4.95 20.34
CA ARG A 71 3.43 -5.36 19.76
C ARG A 71 3.61 -5.83 18.32
N GLY A 72 4.35 -5.11 17.50
CA GLY A 72 4.64 -5.53 16.13
C GLY A 72 5.29 -6.92 16.08
N ALA A 73 6.36 -7.13 16.87
CA ALA A 73 7.05 -8.41 16.96
C ALA A 73 6.13 -9.54 17.45
N PHE A 74 5.36 -9.30 18.52
CA PHE A 74 4.39 -10.25 19.05
C PHE A 74 3.37 -10.70 18.00
N VAL A 75 2.79 -9.75 17.27
CA VAL A 75 1.77 -10.06 16.27
C VAL A 75 2.37 -10.81 15.08
N SER A 76 3.59 -10.45 14.62
CA SER A 76 4.29 -11.20 13.56
C SER A 76 4.49 -12.66 13.94
N ILE A 77 5.04 -12.92 15.13
CA ILE A 77 5.29 -14.29 15.61
C ILE A 77 3.98 -15.08 15.70
N CYS A 78 2.89 -14.46 16.15
CA CYS A 78 1.59 -15.12 16.19
C CYS A 78 1.11 -15.54 14.79
N CYS A 79 1.25 -14.67 13.79
CA CYS A 79 0.90 -15.00 12.41
C CYS A 79 1.75 -16.15 11.87
N GLU A 80 3.06 -16.11 12.08
CA GLU A 80 4.00 -17.15 11.65
C GLU A 80 3.62 -18.52 12.23
N GLU A 81 3.33 -18.56 13.53
CA GLU A 81 2.93 -19.79 14.22
C GLU A 81 1.56 -20.31 13.77
N MET A 82 0.62 -19.42 13.44
CA MET A 82 -0.68 -19.80 12.90
C MET A 82 -0.52 -20.45 11.52
N MET A 83 0.23 -19.81 10.61
CA MET A 83 0.47 -20.32 9.26
C MET A 83 1.23 -21.65 9.28
N ARG A 84 2.21 -21.80 10.19
CA ARG A 84 2.98 -23.04 10.36
C ARG A 84 2.10 -24.23 10.76
N ARG A 85 1.10 -23.99 11.60
CA ARG A 85 0.22 -25.05 12.13
C ARG A 85 -0.93 -25.39 11.20
N LYS A 86 -1.45 -24.40 10.47
CA LYS A 86 -2.66 -24.53 9.65
C LYS A 86 -2.51 -23.77 8.34
N ALA A 87 -2.19 -24.50 7.28
CA ALA A 87 -2.03 -23.94 5.94
C ALA A 87 -3.35 -23.32 5.40
N ASP A 88 -4.51 -23.82 5.81
CA ASP A 88 -5.83 -23.29 5.45
C ASP A 88 -6.14 -21.92 6.07
N VAL A 89 -5.37 -21.48 7.07
CA VAL A 89 -5.50 -20.15 7.69
C VAL A 89 -4.77 -19.06 6.88
N VAL A 90 -3.82 -19.44 6.03
CA VAL A 90 -3.00 -18.50 5.24
C VAL A 90 -3.89 -17.60 4.38
N GLU A 91 -4.80 -18.18 3.61
CA GLU A 91 -5.69 -17.43 2.71
C GLU A 91 -6.59 -16.43 3.47
N GLU A 92 -7.07 -16.81 4.66
CA GLU A 92 -7.87 -15.92 5.49
C GLU A 92 -7.04 -14.77 6.06
N LEU A 93 -5.85 -15.06 6.59
CA LEU A 93 -4.96 -14.02 7.12
C LEU A 93 -4.53 -13.07 6.00
N GLU A 94 -4.13 -13.58 4.83
CA GLU A 94 -3.81 -12.75 3.65
C GLU A 94 -4.97 -11.84 3.26
N ARG A 95 -6.19 -12.38 3.21
CA ARG A 95 -7.40 -11.61 2.89
C ARG A 95 -7.70 -10.52 3.93
N VAL A 96 -7.50 -10.76 5.22
CA VAL A 96 -7.81 -9.77 6.27
C VAL A 96 -6.70 -8.74 6.41
N PHE A 97 -5.42 -9.14 6.35
CA PHE A 97 -4.28 -8.22 6.44
C PHE A 97 -4.16 -7.31 5.21
N SER A 98 -4.44 -7.83 4.01
CA SER A 98 -4.43 -7.00 2.80
C SER A 98 -5.41 -5.83 2.91
N ARG A 99 -6.58 -6.04 3.52
CA ARG A 99 -7.62 -5.02 3.77
C ARG A 99 -7.20 -3.87 4.70
N ILE A 100 -6.09 -4.02 5.39
CA ILE A 100 -5.60 -3.03 6.35
C ILE A 100 -4.15 -2.63 6.04
N GLY A 101 -3.69 -2.90 4.81
CA GLY A 101 -2.40 -2.45 4.30
C GLY A 101 -1.23 -3.33 4.68
N TRP A 102 -1.43 -4.64 4.88
CA TRP A 102 -0.37 -5.61 5.19
C TRP A 102 -0.43 -6.81 4.25
N LYS A 103 0.73 -7.39 3.91
CA LYS A 103 0.81 -8.64 3.16
C LYS A 103 1.88 -9.55 3.76
N PHE A 104 1.77 -10.84 3.49
CA PHE A 104 2.82 -11.79 3.77
C PHE A 104 3.84 -11.84 2.61
N SER A 105 5.11 -11.94 2.97
CA SER A 105 6.21 -12.33 2.09
C SER A 105 6.85 -13.56 2.72
N GLY A 106 6.46 -14.75 2.24
CA GLY A 106 6.73 -15.99 2.97
C GLY A 106 5.97 -15.98 4.31
N THR A 107 6.70 -16.07 5.42
CA THR A 107 6.13 -15.99 6.77
C THR A 107 6.15 -14.57 7.36
N THR A 108 6.88 -13.65 6.75
CA THR A 108 7.07 -12.29 7.26
C THR A 108 5.92 -11.38 6.85
N LEU A 109 5.32 -10.66 7.80
CA LEU A 109 4.31 -9.65 7.50
C LEU A 109 4.98 -8.31 7.19
N ILE A 110 4.67 -7.73 6.02
CA ILE A 110 5.20 -6.45 5.56
C ILE A 110 4.07 -5.44 5.35
N PRO A 111 4.26 -4.15 5.68
CA PRO A 111 3.30 -3.13 5.32
C PRO A 111 3.31 -2.96 3.80
N VAL A 112 2.14 -2.93 3.21
CA VAL A 112 1.94 -2.58 1.80
C VAL A 112 1.59 -1.11 1.76
N ASP A 113 2.60 -0.27 1.94
CA ASP A 113 2.45 1.14 1.65
C ASP A 113 2.37 1.29 0.13
N ILE A 114 1.16 1.49 -0.37
CA ILE A 114 0.94 1.81 -1.78
C ILE A 114 1.48 3.22 -2.07
N PHE A 115 1.41 4.13 -1.09
CA PHE A 115 1.94 5.50 -1.16
C PHE A 115 2.59 5.91 0.15
N ASP A 116 3.52 6.87 0.11
CA ASP A 116 3.82 7.68 1.28
C ASP A 116 2.71 8.72 1.46
N VAL A 117 2.10 8.78 2.65
CA VAL A 117 1.02 9.74 2.96
C VAL A 117 1.53 11.18 2.86
N ALA A 118 2.81 11.43 3.12
CA ALA A 118 3.43 12.74 2.95
C ALA A 118 3.42 13.19 1.48
N ASP A 119 3.66 12.26 0.55
CA ASP A 119 3.64 12.53 -0.89
C ASP A 119 2.23 12.88 -1.40
N LEU A 120 1.17 12.43 -0.71
CA LEU A 120 -0.21 12.76 -1.08
C LEU A 120 -0.63 14.19 -0.71
N ALA A 121 0.05 14.81 0.25
CA ALA A 121 -0.33 16.14 0.75
C ALA A 121 -0.04 17.26 -0.27
N SER A 122 0.92 17.06 -1.17
CA SER A 122 1.30 18.02 -2.21
C SER A 122 0.49 17.88 -3.51
N ILE A 123 -0.37 16.87 -3.61
CA ILE A 123 -1.15 16.58 -4.83
C ILE A 123 -2.54 17.24 -4.73
N PRO A 124 -3.10 17.77 -5.84
CA PRO A 124 -4.46 18.33 -5.87
C PRO A 124 -5.53 17.38 -5.32
N GLU A 125 -6.56 17.94 -4.67
CA GLU A 125 -7.65 17.21 -3.97
C GLU A 125 -8.25 16.08 -4.81
N GLN A 126 -8.60 16.39 -6.06
CA GLN A 126 -9.25 15.43 -6.95
C GLN A 126 -8.34 14.25 -7.28
N ALA A 127 -7.08 14.52 -7.60
CA ALA A 127 -6.11 13.49 -7.91
C ALA A 127 -5.73 12.67 -6.67
N ARG A 128 -5.67 13.30 -5.49
CA ARG A 128 -5.51 12.61 -4.20
C ARG A 128 -6.67 11.66 -3.92
N ALA A 129 -7.91 12.07 -4.18
CA ALA A 129 -9.08 11.20 -4.02
C ALA A 129 -9.03 10.00 -4.99
N ASP A 130 -8.65 10.22 -6.25
CA ASP A 130 -8.57 9.17 -7.27
C ASP A 130 -7.45 8.16 -6.99
N ILE A 131 -6.28 8.61 -6.52
CA ILE A 131 -5.16 7.72 -6.20
C ILE A 131 -5.43 6.91 -4.91
N GLN A 132 -6.11 7.50 -3.92
CA GLN A 132 -6.61 6.76 -2.74
C GLN A 132 -7.69 5.74 -3.10
N LYS A 133 -8.57 6.08 -4.04
CA LYS A 133 -9.56 5.16 -4.60
C LYS A 133 -8.90 4.00 -5.33
N ALA A 134 -7.82 4.23 -6.07
CA ALA A 134 -7.05 3.17 -6.72
C ALA A 134 -6.49 2.16 -5.70
N SER A 135 -5.90 2.64 -4.61
CA SER A 135 -5.43 1.80 -3.51
C SER A 135 -6.54 1.01 -2.83
N SER A 136 -7.70 1.63 -2.59
CA SER A 136 -8.85 0.95 -1.98
C SER A 136 -9.40 -0.15 -2.87
N ARG A 137 -9.49 0.09 -4.18
CA ARG A 137 -9.95 -0.90 -5.16
C ARG A 137 -8.98 -2.06 -5.32
N LEU A 138 -7.67 -1.79 -5.35
CA LEU A 138 -6.64 -2.84 -5.40
C LEU A 138 -6.78 -3.79 -4.20
N ARG A 139 -6.93 -3.21 -3.01
CA ARG A 139 -7.15 -3.92 -1.76
C ARG A 139 -8.42 -4.78 -1.78
N ASP A 140 -9.50 -4.25 -2.36
CA ASP A 140 -10.80 -4.90 -2.43
C ASP A 140 -10.88 -5.93 -3.60
N GLY A 141 -9.80 -6.09 -4.37
CA GLY A 141 -9.70 -7.03 -5.49
C GLY A 141 -10.27 -6.52 -6.82
N ASP A 142 -10.72 -5.27 -6.89
CA ASP A 142 -11.16 -4.59 -8.11
C ASP A 142 -9.95 -4.08 -8.91
N LEU A 143 -9.24 -4.99 -9.57
CA LEU A 143 -7.99 -4.69 -10.27
C LEU A 143 -8.19 -3.73 -11.45
N SER A 144 -9.23 -3.93 -12.25
CA SER A 144 -9.56 -3.05 -13.39
C SER A 144 -9.95 -1.66 -12.92
N GLY A 145 -10.78 -1.58 -11.88
CA GLY A 145 -11.17 -0.30 -11.29
C GLY A 145 -10.01 0.41 -10.60
N ALA A 146 -9.05 -0.33 -10.02
CA ALA A 146 -7.85 0.23 -9.44
C ALA A 146 -6.96 0.88 -10.49
N LEU A 147 -6.70 0.18 -11.60
CA LEU A 147 -5.96 0.71 -12.74
C LEU A 147 -6.63 1.97 -13.33
N SER A 148 -7.94 1.91 -13.52
CA SER A 148 -8.72 3.04 -14.05
C SER A 148 -8.65 4.27 -13.14
N ALA A 149 -8.71 4.07 -11.82
CA ALA A 149 -8.58 5.15 -10.84
C ALA A 149 -7.16 5.74 -10.80
N ALA A 150 -6.12 4.90 -10.92
CA ALA A 150 -4.73 5.36 -10.98
C ALA A 150 -4.46 6.25 -12.21
N CYS A 151 -5.01 5.89 -13.37
CA CYS A 151 -4.95 6.76 -14.56
C CYS A 151 -5.83 8.01 -14.41
N GLY A 152 -7.00 7.89 -13.78
CA GLY A 152 -7.91 9.01 -13.50
C GLY A 152 -7.26 10.11 -12.67
N ALA A 153 -6.43 9.76 -11.69
CA ALA A 153 -5.68 10.74 -10.91
C ALA A 153 -4.78 11.63 -11.79
N LEU A 154 -4.09 11.02 -12.77
CA LEU A 154 -3.26 11.76 -13.74
C LEU A 154 -4.10 12.53 -14.77
N ASP A 155 -5.27 11.99 -15.17
CA ASP A 155 -6.21 12.73 -16.03
C ASP A 155 -6.62 14.05 -15.39
N SER A 156 -6.96 14.02 -14.09
CA SER A 156 -7.35 15.21 -13.32
C SER A 156 -6.22 16.23 -13.24
N VAL A 157 -5.00 15.83 -12.84
CA VAL A 157 -3.86 16.75 -12.74
C VAL A 157 -3.47 17.34 -14.10
N THR A 158 -3.42 16.52 -15.15
CA THR A 158 -3.04 17.02 -16.48
C THR A 158 -4.11 17.95 -17.06
N ALA A 159 -5.40 17.72 -16.77
CA ALA A 159 -6.46 18.66 -17.16
C ALA A 159 -6.30 20.02 -16.47
N ASP A 160 -6.00 20.03 -15.17
CA ASP A 160 -5.74 21.26 -14.42
C ASP A 160 -4.52 22.01 -14.98
N ILE A 161 -3.41 21.31 -15.23
CA ILE A 161 -2.19 21.92 -15.82
C ILE A 161 -2.47 22.48 -17.22
N TYR A 162 -3.25 21.77 -18.05
CA TYR A 162 -3.64 22.28 -19.36
C TYR A 162 -4.41 23.59 -19.27
N SER A 163 -5.29 23.71 -18.27
CA SER A 163 -6.04 24.93 -18.01
C SER A 163 -5.13 26.06 -17.50
N ILE A 164 -4.29 25.79 -16.50
CA ILE A 164 -3.42 26.78 -15.84
C ILE A 164 -2.33 27.28 -16.80
N CYS A 165 -1.71 26.38 -17.56
CA CYS A 165 -0.60 26.68 -18.47
C CYS A 165 -1.06 26.97 -19.91
N ASN A 166 -2.37 27.02 -20.18
CA ASN A 166 -2.96 27.27 -21.49
C ASN A 166 -2.39 26.37 -22.62
N LEU A 167 -2.39 25.05 -22.39
CA LEU A 167 -1.80 24.07 -23.31
C LEU A 167 -2.76 23.63 -24.43
N GLY A 168 -3.97 24.20 -24.50
CA GLY A 168 -5.02 23.82 -25.45
C GLY A 168 -5.98 22.77 -24.90
N ASP A 169 -6.59 21.97 -25.77
CA ASP A 169 -7.61 20.98 -25.39
C ASP A 169 -6.98 19.64 -24.97
N PRO A 170 -7.10 19.21 -23.70
CA PRO A 170 -6.55 17.93 -23.24
C PRO A 170 -7.19 16.72 -23.93
N ASN A 171 -8.43 16.82 -24.42
CA ASN A 171 -9.13 15.68 -25.04
C ASN A 171 -8.61 15.33 -26.44
N LYS A 172 -7.79 16.21 -27.04
CA LYS A 172 -7.16 15.98 -28.35
C LYS A 172 -5.76 15.35 -28.24
N ALA A 173 -5.24 15.19 -27.03
CA ALA A 173 -3.94 14.60 -26.77
C ALA A 173 -4.08 13.19 -26.19
N SER A 174 -3.16 12.30 -26.56
CA SER A 174 -3.07 10.99 -25.90
C SER A 174 -2.73 11.14 -24.42
N PHE A 175 -2.94 10.10 -23.63
CA PHE A 175 -2.57 10.12 -22.21
C PHE A 175 -1.07 10.40 -22.02
N GLN A 176 -0.21 9.72 -22.78
CA GLN A 176 1.22 9.95 -22.78
C GLN A 176 1.57 11.40 -23.15
N GLU A 177 0.95 11.93 -24.21
CA GLU A 177 1.20 13.30 -24.66
C GLU A 177 0.77 14.33 -23.61
N ARG A 178 -0.38 14.12 -22.94
CA ARG A 178 -0.84 14.99 -21.84
C ARG A 178 0.16 15.04 -20.69
N VAL A 179 0.66 13.88 -20.27
CA VAL A 179 1.67 13.81 -19.22
C VAL A 179 2.95 14.53 -19.65
N LYS A 180 3.45 14.25 -20.85
CA LYS A 180 4.67 14.89 -21.39
C LYS A 180 4.54 16.41 -21.44
N ARG A 181 3.48 16.94 -22.05
CA ARG A 181 3.26 18.40 -22.16
C ARG A 181 3.11 19.05 -20.79
N SER A 182 2.55 18.34 -19.80
CA SER A 182 2.43 18.83 -18.43
C SER A 182 3.80 18.87 -17.73
N VAL A 183 4.64 17.84 -17.90
CA VAL A 183 6.02 17.81 -17.39
C VAL A 183 6.85 18.97 -17.96
N ASP A 184 6.72 19.22 -19.27
CA ASP A 184 7.40 20.32 -19.95
C ASP A 184 6.92 21.69 -19.43
N ALA A 185 5.61 21.89 -19.32
CA ALA A 185 5.01 23.14 -18.85
C ALA A 185 5.42 23.48 -17.41
N LEU A 186 5.55 22.47 -16.55
CA LEU A 186 5.98 22.64 -15.16
C LEU A 186 7.51 22.68 -14.98
N ASN A 187 8.28 22.71 -16.08
CA ASN A 187 9.75 22.78 -16.04
C ASN A 187 10.39 21.75 -15.08
N VAL A 188 9.81 20.55 -14.95
CA VAL A 188 10.22 19.53 -13.96
C VAL A 188 11.72 19.22 -14.09
N LYS A 189 12.20 19.10 -15.33
CA LYS A 189 13.62 18.87 -15.64
C LYS A 189 14.53 19.97 -15.10
N ASN A 190 14.17 21.23 -15.36
CA ASN A 190 14.99 22.38 -14.96
C ASN A 190 15.02 22.53 -13.44
N ARG A 191 13.90 22.26 -12.76
CA ARG A 191 13.83 22.23 -11.29
C ARG A 191 14.78 21.19 -10.70
N LEU A 192 14.73 19.94 -11.20
CA LEU A 192 15.63 18.89 -10.75
C LEU A 192 17.10 19.24 -11.02
N VAL A 193 17.40 19.78 -12.21
CA VAL A 193 18.78 20.20 -12.54
C VAL A 193 19.27 21.24 -11.54
N GLN A 194 18.44 22.22 -11.18
CA GLN A 194 18.81 23.23 -10.19
C GLN A 194 19.09 22.59 -8.81
N GLU A 195 18.21 21.69 -8.34
CA GLU A 195 18.42 20.99 -7.06
C GLU A 195 19.72 20.16 -7.05
N LEU A 196 20.05 19.50 -8.16
CA LEU A 196 21.29 18.72 -8.29
C LEU A 196 22.53 19.63 -8.31
N VAL A 197 22.46 20.76 -9.01
CA VAL A 197 23.53 21.78 -9.01
C VAL A 197 23.73 22.35 -7.61
N ASP A 198 22.65 22.62 -6.87
CA ASP A 198 22.71 23.18 -5.52
C ASP A 198 23.38 22.24 -4.51
N ILE A 199 23.28 20.92 -4.72
CA ILE A 199 24.01 19.91 -3.93
C ILE A 199 25.39 19.54 -4.52
N GLY A 200 25.87 20.29 -5.51
CA GLY A 200 27.23 20.21 -6.04
C GLY A 200 27.47 19.18 -7.15
N TRP A 201 26.43 18.70 -7.84
CA TRP A 201 26.62 17.77 -8.97
C TRP A 201 27.19 18.48 -10.19
N SER A 202 28.06 17.77 -10.93
CA SER A 202 28.66 18.28 -12.15
C SER A 202 27.75 18.12 -13.37
N ASP A 203 27.97 18.95 -14.39
CA ASP A 203 27.31 18.84 -15.70
C ASP A 203 27.39 17.43 -16.32
N ALA A 204 28.50 16.73 -16.10
CA ALA A 204 28.71 15.39 -16.63
C ALA A 204 27.79 14.36 -15.98
N ASP A 205 27.38 14.60 -14.73
CA ASP A 205 26.57 13.67 -13.93
C ASP A 205 25.08 13.96 -14.05
N TYR A 206 24.67 15.24 -13.93
CA TYR A 206 23.24 15.57 -13.89
C TYR A 206 22.59 15.54 -15.29
N LYS A 207 23.31 15.85 -16.38
CA LYS A 207 22.71 15.91 -17.72
C LYS A 207 22.17 14.54 -18.19
N PRO A 208 22.95 13.43 -18.09
CA PRO A 208 22.43 12.11 -18.41
C PRO A 208 21.26 11.70 -17.50
N LEU A 209 21.34 11.99 -16.19
CA LEU A 209 20.27 11.67 -15.24
C LEU A 209 18.97 12.38 -15.60
N ALA A 210 19.02 13.70 -15.82
CA ALA A 210 17.85 14.50 -16.18
C ALA A 210 17.19 14.02 -17.48
N SER A 211 17.99 13.68 -18.49
CA SER A 211 17.48 13.14 -19.75
C SER A 211 16.84 11.76 -19.59
N ASN A 212 17.43 10.88 -18.79
CA ASN A 212 16.88 9.55 -18.54
C ASN A 212 15.63 9.60 -17.67
N LEU A 213 15.55 10.53 -16.72
CA LEU A 213 14.36 10.72 -15.91
C LEU A 213 13.18 11.19 -16.77
N GLU A 214 13.38 12.21 -17.61
CA GLU A 214 12.37 12.70 -18.56
C GLU A 214 11.87 11.56 -19.46
N GLY A 215 12.80 10.78 -20.03
CA GLY A 215 12.47 9.59 -20.81
C GLY A 215 11.68 8.55 -20.00
N SER A 216 12.06 8.30 -18.75
CA SER A 216 11.41 7.33 -17.88
C SER A 216 9.98 7.73 -17.52
N LEU A 217 9.72 9.01 -17.20
CA LEU A 217 8.37 9.51 -16.92
C LEU A 217 7.47 9.35 -18.15
N ASN A 218 7.99 9.66 -19.33
CA ASN A 218 7.25 9.51 -20.58
C ASN A 218 6.95 8.03 -20.92
N GLN A 219 7.91 7.12 -20.68
CA GLN A 219 7.69 5.69 -20.87
C GLN A 219 6.71 5.12 -19.83
N ALA A 220 6.75 5.56 -18.58
CA ALA A 220 5.77 5.19 -17.56
C ALA A 220 4.35 5.58 -18.01
N ALA A 221 4.17 6.79 -18.54
CA ALA A 221 2.89 7.24 -19.07
C ALA A 221 2.42 6.39 -20.26
N PHE A 222 3.33 6.00 -21.16
CA PHE A 222 3.02 5.07 -22.26
C PHE A 222 2.54 3.71 -21.74
N VAL A 223 3.28 3.10 -20.81
CA VAL A 223 2.92 1.80 -20.25
C VAL A 223 1.56 1.86 -19.57
N MET A 224 1.32 2.87 -18.73
CA MET A 224 0.01 3.08 -18.09
C MET A 224 -1.12 3.25 -19.11
N GLN A 225 -0.89 4.02 -20.19
CA GLN A 225 -1.88 4.16 -21.26
C GLN A 225 -2.22 2.82 -21.90
N LYS A 226 -1.22 1.98 -22.20
CA LYS A 226 -1.42 0.65 -22.78
C LYS A 226 -2.15 -0.28 -21.82
N LEU A 227 -1.72 -0.34 -20.57
CA LEU A 227 -2.39 -1.15 -19.54
C LEU A 227 -3.85 -0.71 -19.37
N ARG A 228 -4.14 0.60 -19.32
CA ARG A 228 -5.52 1.10 -19.22
C ARG A 228 -6.38 0.68 -20.42
N SER A 229 -5.84 0.77 -21.64
CA SER A 229 -6.54 0.34 -22.85
C SER A 229 -6.91 -1.16 -22.82
N ASP A 230 -5.95 -1.98 -22.40
CA ASP A 230 -6.01 -3.43 -22.62
C ASP A 230 -6.48 -4.21 -21.39
N MET A 231 -6.39 -3.62 -20.20
CA MET A 231 -6.82 -4.20 -18.91
C MET A 231 -7.85 -3.34 -18.17
N GLY A 232 -8.04 -2.07 -18.59
CA GLY A 232 -9.13 -1.25 -18.10
C GLY A 232 -10.44 -1.66 -18.75
N ASP A 233 -11.40 -2.05 -17.91
CA ASP A 233 -12.77 -2.32 -18.28
C ASP A 233 -13.72 -2.03 -17.11
N VAL A 234 -14.69 -1.16 -17.36
CA VAL A 234 -15.73 -0.76 -16.39
C VAL A 234 -16.65 -1.94 -16.04
N HIS A 235 -16.68 -2.98 -16.87
CA HIS A 235 -17.45 -4.21 -16.66
C HIS A 235 -16.60 -5.41 -16.18
N GLY A 236 -15.28 -5.26 -16.02
CA GLY A 236 -14.39 -6.28 -15.44
C GLY A 236 -14.21 -7.55 -16.27
N THR A 237 -14.46 -7.50 -17.57
CA THR A 237 -14.43 -8.68 -18.46
C THR A 237 -13.04 -8.98 -19.02
N LYS A 238 -12.13 -8.01 -19.04
CA LYS A 238 -10.76 -8.19 -19.53
C LYS A 238 -9.86 -8.86 -18.49
N PRO A 239 -8.96 -9.77 -18.89
CA PRO A 239 -7.99 -10.36 -17.98
C PRO A 239 -7.03 -9.28 -17.46
N VAL A 240 -6.81 -9.27 -16.14
CA VAL A 240 -5.96 -8.27 -15.48
C VAL A 240 -4.83 -8.96 -14.74
N ILE A 241 -3.61 -8.44 -14.91
CA ILE A 241 -2.42 -8.94 -14.21
C ILE A 241 -2.21 -8.07 -12.96
N ASN A 242 -2.38 -8.66 -11.79
CA ASN A 242 -2.28 -7.97 -10.49
C ASN A 242 -0.97 -7.18 -10.34
N ALA A 243 0.17 -7.78 -10.68
CA ALA A 243 1.48 -7.13 -10.61
C ALA A 243 1.53 -5.82 -11.41
N LEU A 244 1.00 -5.82 -12.65
CA LEU A 244 1.03 -4.64 -13.52
C LEU A 244 0.05 -3.54 -13.06
N VAL A 245 -1.03 -3.91 -12.36
CA VAL A 245 -1.92 -2.91 -11.71
C VAL A 245 -1.22 -2.26 -10.53
N TYR A 246 -0.51 -3.04 -9.72
CA TYR A 246 0.31 -2.51 -8.64
C TYR A 246 1.38 -1.54 -9.16
N ASP A 247 2.10 -1.93 -10.21
CA ASP A 247 3.11 -1.08 -10.86
C ASP A 247 2.50 0.20 -11.43
N SER A 248 1.31 0.11 -12.03
CA SER A 248 0.58 1.28 -12.54
C SER A 248 0.22 2.28 -11.45
N ILE A 249 -0.14 1.79 -10.26
CA ILE A 249 -0.41 2.66 -9.11
C ILE A 249 0.88 3.35 -8.65
N LYS A 250 2.01 2.64 -8.64
CA LYS A 250 3.33 3.19 -8.28
C LYS A 250 3.81 4.23 -9.30
N TRP A 251 3.69 3.96 -10.60
CA TRP A 251 3.99 4.94 -11.64
C TRP A 251 3.07 6.15 -11.56
N SER A 252 1.77 5.96 -11.27
CA SER A 252 0.85 7.07 -11.05
C SER A 252 1.33 7.96 -9.92
N ALA A 253 1.68 7.39 -8.76
CA ALA A 253 2.20 8.15 -7.62
C ALA A 253 3.47 8.94 -7.97
N LEU A 254 4.42 8.31 -8.67
CA LEU A 254 5.66 8.95 -9.10
C LEU A 254 5.39 10.13 -10.05
N LEU A 255 4.51 9.92 -11.04
CA LEU A 255 4.12 10.96 -12.00
C LEU A 255 3.36 12.09 -11.31
N LEU A 256 2.43 11.79 -10.40
CA LEU A 256 1.69 12.80 -9.64
C LEU A 256 2.63 13.65 -8.79
N ARG A 257 3.64 13.04 -8.15
CA ARG A 257 4.67 13.78 -7.41
C ARG A 257 5.46 14.71 -8.33
N ALA A 258 5.85 14.24 -9.52
CA ALA A 258 6.56 15.08 -10.49
C ALA A 258 5.70 16.24 -11.02
N LEU A 259 4.38 16.02 -11.11
CA LEU A 259 3.39 17.00 -11.58
C LEU A 259 2.78 17.84 -10.45
N ALA A 260 3.15 17.59 -9.20
CA ALA A 260 2.70 18.41 -8.08
C ALA A 260 3.21 19.84 -8.28
N LEU A 261 2.28 20.79 -8.25
CA LEU A 261 2.58 22.21 -8.25
C LEU A 261 3.21 22.53 -6.89
N HIS A 262 4.51 22.83 -6.90
CA HIS A 262 5.24 23.39 -5.77
C HIS A 262 5.47 24.87 -6.04
#